data_AF-Q1YQA5-F1
#
_entry.id   AF-Q1YQA5-F1
#
_cell.length_a   1.000
_cell.length_b   1.000
_cell.length_c   1.000
_cell.angle_alpha   90.00
_cell.angle_beta   90.00
_cell.angle_gamma   90.00
#
_symmetry.space_group_name_H-M   'P 1'
#
loop_
_entity.id
_entity.type
_entity.pdbx_description
1 polymer ?
#
loop_
_entity_poly.entity_id
_entity_poly.type
_entity_poly.pdbx_seq_one_letter_code
_entity_poly.pdbx_strand_id
1 'polypeptide(L)' 'MWQARVGVRKIRWTRGNRGKSGGVRIIYFNSSSKVTLLLTLHSKNERETIPAHELKRIKEAIDDD' A
#
# COMPACT_ATOMS: atom_id res chain seq x y z
N MET A 1 -1.28 -16.23 1.20
CA MET A 1 -2.59 -15.62 1.46
C MET A 1 -2.36 -14.34 2.28
N TRP A 2 -2.60 -13.16 1.72
CA TRP A 2 -2.40 -11.88 2.43
C TRP A 2 -3.65 -11.58 3.27
N GLN A 3 -3.56 -11.71 4.59
CA GLN A 3 -4.63 -11.27 5.50
C GLN A 3 -4.35 -9.82 5.92
N ALA A 4 -4.94 -8.86 5.21
CA ALA A 4 -4.95 -7.46 5.64
C ALA A 4 -6.00 -7.29 6.75
N ARG A 5 -5.59 -7.45 8.01
CA ARG A 5 -6.47 -7.31 9.19
C ARG A 5 -6.73 -5.86 9.64
N VAL A 6 -6.16 -4.85 8.96
CA VAL A 6 -6.06 -3.46 9.47
C VAL A 6 -6.85 -2.44 8.61
N GLY A 7 -7.71 -2.89 7.69
CA GLY A 7 -8.49 -1.98 6.82
C GLY A 7 -7.67 -1.29 5.71
N VAL A 8 -6.40 -1.68 5.56
CA VAL A 8 -5.50 -1.22 4.51
C VAL A 8 -5.69 -2.08 3.26
N ARG A 9 -5.69 -1.45 2.08
CA ARG A 9 -5.88 -2.08 0.77
C ARG A 9 -4.61 -2.02 -0.06
N LYS A 10 -4.48 -2.94 -1.01
CA LYS A 10 -3.32 -3.05 -1.91
C LYS A 10 -3.76 -3.14 -3.36
N ILE A 11 -3.23 -2.28 -4.20
CA ILE A 11 -3.38 -2.33 -5.66
C ILE A 11 -2.06 -2.75 -6.31
N ARG A 12 -2.15 -3.66 -7.28
CA ARG A 12 -1.06 -3.97 -8.21
C ARG A 12 -1.31 -3.15 -9.47
N TRP A 13 -0.45 -2.18 -9.73
CA TRP A 13 -0.58 -1.33 -10.91
C TRP A 13 0.55 -1.64 -11.89
N THR A 14 0.19 -2.07 -13.09
CA THR A 14 1.10 -2.18 -14.23
C THR A 14 1.30 -0.83 -14.92
N ARG A 15 2.54 -0.33 -14.97
CA ARG A 15 2.87 0.84 -15.78
C ARG A 15 2.98 0.42 -17.26
N GLY A 16 2.30 1.13 -18.15
CA GLY A 16 2.47 0.95 -19.60
C GLY A 16 3.90 1.32 -20.05
N ASN A 17 4.37 0.71 -21.14
CA ASN A 17 5.68 0.96 -21.78
C ASN A 17 6.96 0.67 -20.96
N ARG A 18 6.88 -0.07 -19.84
CA ARG A 18 8.07 -0.64 -19.17
C ARG A 18 7.98 -2.17 -19.22
N GLY A 19 9.09 -2.84 -19.52
CA GLY A 19 9.19 -4.30 -19.63
C GLY A 19 8.79 -5.07 -18.35
N LYS A 20 9.14 -6.37 -18.27
CA LYS A 20 8.71 -7.34 -17.22
C LYS A 20 8.73 -6.87 -15.74
N SER A 21 9.48 -5.83 -15.39
CA SER A 21 9.61 -5.26 -14.03
C SER A 21 8.78 -4.00 -13.74
N GLY A 22 7.97 -3.50 -14.69
CA GLY A 22 7.29 -2.19 -14.58
C GLY A 22 6.12 -2.08 -13.59
N GLY A 23 5.74 -3.17 -12.92
CA GLY A 23 4.64 -3.15 -11.96
C GLY A 23 5.01 -2.44 -10.66
N VAL A 24 4.12 -1.60 -10.15
CA VAL A 24 4.21 -0.99 -8.82
C VAL A 24 3.11 -1.54 -7.91
N ARG A 25 3.42 -1.62 -6.62
CA ARG A 25 2.46 -1.97 -5.59
C ARG A 25 2.17 -0.71 -4.80
N ILE A 26 0.89 -0.36 -4.76
CA ILE A 26 0.37 0.76 -4.01
C ILE A 26 -0.38 0.20 -2.81
N ILE A 27 -0.08 0.72 -1.64
CA ILE A 27 -0.81 0.43 -0.41
C ILE A 27 -1.52 1.72 0.02
N TYR A 28 -2.81 1.62 0.28
CA TYR A 28 -3.66 2.77 0.56
C TYR A 28 -4.73 2.40 1.58
N PHE A 29 -5.34 3.41 2.20
CA PHE A 29 -6.55 3.23 3.00
C PHE A 29 -7.55 4.34 2.68
N ASN A 30 -8.82 4.05 2.96
CA ASN A 30 -9.89 5.03 2.83
C ASN A 30 -10.23 5.51 4.24
N SER A 31 -10.14 6.82 4.45
CA SER A 31 -10.60 7.44 5.69
C SER A 31 -12.12 7.59 5.68
N SER A 32 -12.71 7.76 6.86
CA SER A 32 -14.15 8.05 7.06
C SER A 32 -14.58 9.35 6.37
N SER A 33 -13.64 10.26 6.14
CA SER A 33 -13.83 11.54 5.44
C SER A 33 -13.96 11.42 3.90
N LYS A 34 -14.09 10.20 3.36
CA LYS A 34 -14.09 9.89 1.91
C LYS A 34 -12.77 10.25 1.21
N VAL A 35 -11.69 10.49 1.95
CA VAL A 35 -10.36 10.72 1.41
C VAL A 35 -9.63 9.39 1.25
N THR A 36 -8.97 9.21 0.10
CA THR A 36 -8.10 8.04 -0.16
C THR A 36 -6.66 8.45 0.12
N LEU A 37 -6.06 7.84 1.15
CA LEU A 37 -4.69 8.13 1.56
C LEU A 37 -3.75 7.03 1.07
N LEU A 38 -2.70 7.45 0.35
CA LEU A 38 -1.65 6.58 -0.17
C LEU A 38 -0.56 6.44 0.91
N LEU A 39 -0.40 5.24 1.46
CA LEU A 39 0.59 4.98 2.51
C LEU A 39 1.99 4.79 1.92
N THR A 40 2.09 4.04 0.82
CA THR A 40 3.38 3.74 0.19
C THR A 40 3.21 3.24 -1.25
N LEU A 41 4.26 3.46 -2.05
CA LEU A 41 4.42 2.97 -3.41
C LEU A 41 5.81 2.36 -3.54
N HIS A 42 5.88 1.10 -3.97
CA HIS A 42 7.16 0.42 -4.22
C HIS A 42 7.12 -0.40 -5.51
N SER A 43 8.29 -0.63 -6.10
CA SER A 43 8.38 -1.44 -7.32
C SER A 43 8.19 -2.94 -7.04
N LYS A 44 7.85 -3.72 -8.08
CA LYS A 44 7.65 -5.17 -7.95
C LYS A 44 8.84 -5.89 -7.31
N ASN A 45 10.07 -5.43 -7.59
CA ASN A 45 11.30 -6.11 -7.23
C ASN A 45 11.96 -5.58 -5.96
N GLU A 46 11.51 -4.44 -5.45
CA GLU A 46 12.11 -3.78 -4.29
C GLU A 46 11.68 -4.43 -2.97
N ARG A 47 10.41 -4.81 -2.86
CA ARG A 47 9.88 -5.51 -1.69
C ARG A 47 8.69 -6.36 -2.08
N GLU A 48 8.71 -7.65 -1.71
CA GLU A 48 7.55 -8.53 -1.90
C GLU A 48 6.43 -8.22 -0.91
N THR A 49 6.81 -8.00 0.36
CA THR A 49 5.85 -7.90 1.46
C THR A 49 6.32 -6.88 2.51
N ILE A 50 5.42 -5.98 2.86
CA ILE A 50 5.57 -5.09 4.02
C ILE A 50 4.81 -5.74 5.19
N PRO A 51 5.44 -5.93 6.37
CA PRO A 51 4.76 -6.54 7.51
C PRO A 51 3.51 -5.77 7.93
N ALA A 52 2.47 -6.49 8.36
CA ALA A 52 1.20 -5.88 8.77
C ALA A 52 1.36 -4.94 9.99
N HIS A 53 2.32 -5.21 10.88
CA HIS A 53 2.59 -4.36 12.04
C HIS A 53 3.19 -3.01 11.65
N GLU A 54 4.01 -2.95 10.60
CA GLU A 54 4.54 -1.67 10.08
C GLU A 54 3.42 -0.84 9.46
N LEU A 55 2.55 -1.46 8.65
CA LEU A 55 1.39 -0.77 8.06
C LEU A 55 0.43 -0.23 9.13
N LYS A 56 0.27 -0.96 10.24
CA LYS A 56 -0.52 -0.50 11.38
C LYS A 56 0.09 0.75 12.02
N ARG A 57 1.39 0.74 12.29
CA ARG A 57 2.11 1.89 12.87
C ARG A 57 2.02 3.13 11.97
N ILE A 58 2.18 2.96 10.65
CA ILE A 58 2.07 4.07 9.70
C ILE A 58 0.65 4.64 9.71
N LYS A 59 -0.37 3.78 9.77
CA LYS A 59 -1.76 4.24 9.85
C LYS A 59 -2.04 5.01 11.15
N GLU A 60 -1.63 4.47 12.30
CA GLU A 60 -1.81 5.11 13.60
C GLU A 60 -1.14 6.50 13.63
N ALA A 61 0.09 6.60 13.12
CA ALA A 61 0.80 7.87 13.03
C ALA A 61 0.14 8.93 12.11
N ILE A 62 -0.76 8.52 11.21
CA ILE A 62 -1.52 9.43 10.33
C ILE A 62 -2.88 9.80 10.94
N ASP A 63 -3.50 8.88 11.69
CA ASP A 63 -4.79 9.12 12.36
C ASP A 63 -4.63 9.97 13.64
N ASP A 64 -3.42 10.04 14.22
CA ASP A 64 -3.10 10.83 15.42
C ASP A 64 -2.87 12.34 15.13
N ASP A 65 -2.97 12.79 13.87
CA ASP A 65 -2.78 14.17 13.40
C ASP A 65 -4.11 14.76 12.86
#